data_AF-A0ABD0N3W5-F1
#
_entry.id   AF-A0ABD0N3W5-F1
#
_cell.length_a   1.000
_cell.length_b   1.000
_cell.length_c   1.000
_cell.angle_alpha   90.00
_cell.angle_beta   90.00
_cell.angle_gamma   90.00
#
_symmetry.space_group_name_H-M   'P 1'
#
loop_
_entity.id
_entity.type
_entity.pdbx_description
1 polymer ?
#
loop_
_entity_poly.entity_id
_entity_poly.type
_entity_poly.pdbx_seq_one_letter_code
_entity_poly.pdbx_strand_id
1 'polypeptide(L)'
;ILIVGIRGQSRFSAADLLSGRKDGGQEDREIVKTPVITDEGRRMMLVTGPNLCEEDTAREIFIKAMFLSSPGPHAVLIVLNLEDQQSQQCDIVKRAQELLGPEVLQCCIVLLLQSHQERLTGASREMINACGGRFHIIRDSEPKPAQTAALIAEIDKIVSLNGDRFYSVLKETQ
;
A
#
# COMPACT_ATOMS: atom_id res chain seq x y z
N ILE A 1 -7.65 -4.20 1.93
CA ILE A 1 -6.48 -3.30 1.85
C ILE A 1 -5.52 -3.93 0.86
N LEU A 2 -5.12 -3.19 -0.17
CA LEU A 2 -4.14 -3.64 -1.16
C LEU A 2 -2.79 -2.97 -0.84
N ILE A 3 -1.72 -3.74 -0.76
CA ILE A 3 -0.37 -3.26 -0.46
C ILE A 3 0.47 -3.41 -1.73
N VAL A 4 1.03 -2.31 -2.22
CA VAL A 4 1.92 -2.26 -3.39
C VAL A 4 3.15 -1.44 -3.06
N GLY A 5 4.21 -1.53 -3.84
CA GLY A 5 5.46 -0.82 -3.56
C GLY A 5 6.62 -1.46 -4.30
N ILE A 6 7.84 -1.08 -3.96
CA ILE A 6 9.05 -1.63 -4.59
C ILE A 6 9.49 -2.97 -4.01
N ARG A 7 10.32 -3.71 -4.75
CA ARG A 7 10.89 -5.00 -4.38
C ARG A 7 11.39 -5.04 -2.94
N GLY A 8 11.21 -6.18 -2.31
CA GLY A 8 11.92 -6.55 -1.09
C GLY A 8 11.03 -6.64 0.14
N GLN A 9 11.69 -6.84 1.28
CA GLN A 9 11.03 -7.14 2.56
C GLN A 9 10.07 -6.03 3.01
N SER A 10 10.26 -4.78 2.56
CA SER A 10 9.50 -3.61 3.00
C SER A 10 7.98 -3.72 2.84
N ARG A 11 7.49 -4.34 1.74
CA ARG A 11 6.04 -4.54 1.52
C ARG A 11 5.46 -5.56 2.50
N PHE A 12 6.21 -6.63 2.72
CA PHE A 12 5.87 -7.65 3.72
C PHE A 12 6.01 -7.10 5.13
N SER A 13 6.96 -6.20 5.41
CA SER A 13 7.05 -5.49 6.69
C SER A 13 5.80 -4.68 7.01
N ALA A 14 5.19 -4.02 6.01
CA ALA A 14 3.90 -3.33 6.19
C ALA A 14 2.75 -4.32 6.45
N ALA A 15 2.73 -5.45 5.74
CA ALA A 15 1.74 -6.52 5.97
C ALA A 15 1.92 -7.19 7.35
N ASP A 16 3.15 -7.41 7.78
CA ASP A 16 3.55 -7.95 9.10
C ASP A 16 3.16 -6.98 10.21
N LEU A 17 3.36 -5.68 10.01
CA LEU A 17 2.93 -4.65 10.96
C LEU A 17 1.41 -4.69 11.17
N LEU A 18 0.63 -4.83 10.10
CA LEU A 18 -0.83 -4.87 10.17
C LEU A 18 -1.38 -6.21 10.66
N SER A 19 -0.75 -7.33 10.28
CA SER A 19 -1.21 -8.68 10.64
C SER A 19 -0.70 -9.17 11.99
N GLY A 20 0.36 -8.55 12.53
CA GLY A 20 1.07 -9.01 13.72
C GLY A 20 1.86 -10.30 13.50
N ARG A 21 1.93 -10.81 12.26
CA ARG A 21 2.64 -12.05 11.91
C ARG A 21 4.07 -11.73 11.47
N LYS A 22 4.94 -12.73 11.57
CA LYS A 22 6.26 -12.74 10.94
C LYS A 22 6.28 -13.93 10.00
N ASP A 23 5.48 -13.86 8.96
CA ASP A 23 5.46 -14.89 7.94
C ASP A 23 6.65 -14.56 7.03
N GLY A 24 7.83 -15.07 7.38
CA GLY A 24 9.12 -14.77 6.73
C GLY A 24 8.95 -14.66 5.21
N GLY A 25 9.20 -13.45 4.69
CA GLY A 25 8.69 -12.96 3.41
C GLY A 25 8.60 -14.02 2.31
N GLN A 26 7.39 -14.19 1.77
CA GLN A 26 7.17 -14.95 0.54
C GLN A 26 7.89 -14.27 -0.64
N GLU A 27 8.19 -15.04 -1.68
CA GLU A 27 8.85 -14.49 -2.87
C GLU A 27 8.10 -13.27 -3.41
N ASP A 28 8.85 -12.24 -3.80
CA ASP A 28 8.40 -10.90 -4.18
C ASP A 28 7.37 -10.85 -5.34
N ARG A 29 7.16 -11.99 -6.00
CA ARG A 29 6.28 -12.22 -7.14
C ARG A 29 4.92 -12.82 -6.77
N GLU A 30 4.74 -13.34 -5.56
CA GLU A 30 3.50 -14.00 -5.17
C GLU A 30 2.51 -13.00 -4.57
N ILE A 31 1.25 -13.07 -5.01
CA ILE A 31 0.17 -12.31 -4.39
C ILE A 31 -0.26 -13.05 -3.14
N VAL A 32 -0.11 -12.38 -2.00
CA VAL A 32 -0.43 -12.96 -0.69
C VAL A 32 -1.72 -12.39 -0.17
N LYS A 33 -2.63 -13.25 0.29
CA LYS A 33 -3.90 -12.86 0.89
C LYS A 33 -3.92 -13.23 2.36
N THR A 34 -3.91 -12.23 3.23
CA THR A 34 -3.79 -12.42 4.68
C THR A 34 -5.03 -11.89 5.39
N PRO A 35 -5.85 -12.76 6.01
CA PRO A 35 -6.93 -12.31 6.89
C PRO A 35 -6.34 -11.78 8.20
N VAL A 36 -6.81 -10.63 8.63
CA VAL A 36 -6.40 -9.98 9.88
C VAL A 36 -7.63 -9.69 10.72
N ILE A 37 -7.54 -9.97 12.02
CA ILE A 37 -8.54 -9.58 13.01
C ILE A 37 -7.82 -8.70 14.02
N THR A 38 -8.25 -7.45 14.18
CA THR A 38 -7.67 -6.55 15.18
C THR A 38 -8.11 -6.94 16.59
N ASP A 39 -7.45 -6.42 17.61
CA ASP A 39 -7.85 -6.61 19.01
C ASP A 39 -9.28 -6.11 19.30
N GLU A 40 -9.75 -5.13 18.53
CA GLU A 40 -11.13 -4.61 18.58
C GLU A 40 -12.14 -5.49 17.82
N GLY A 41 -11.72 -6.64 17.30
CA GLY A 41 -12.56 -7.59 16.57
C GLY A 41 -12.84 -7.21 15.11
N ARG A 42 -12.21 -6.15 14.60
CA ARG A 42 -12.38 -5.71 13.21
C ARG A 42 -11.71 -6.69 12.27
N ARG A 43 -12.43 -7.10 11.22
CA ARG A 43 -11.90 -7.98 10.16
C ARG A 43 -11.36 -7.16 9.00
N MET A 44 -10.14 -7.44 8.60
CA MET A 44 -9.48 -6.86 7.45
C MET A 44 -8.94 -7.96 6.55
N MET A 45 -8.86 -7.65 5.26
CA MET A 45 -8.19 -8.50 4.28
C MET A 45 -7.02 -7.71 3.70
N LEU A 46 -5.81 -8.23 3.88
CA LEU A 46 -4.62 -7.70 3.23
C LEU A 46 -4.38 -8.49 1.95
N VAL A 47 -4.11 -7.78 0.87
CA VAL A 47 -3.64 -8.37 -0.40
C VAL A 47 -2.33 -7.69 -0.74
N THR A 48 -1.23 -8.43 -0.77
CA THR A 48 0.08 -7.91 -1.20
C THR A 48 0.20 -8.10 -2.71
N GLY A 49 0.25 -6.99 -3.45
CA GLY A 49 0.36 -6.96 -4.91
C GLY A 49 1.82 -6.98 -5.41
N PRO A 50 2.07 -6.83 -6.71
CA PRO A 50 3.41 -6.84 -7.30
C PRO A 50 4.18 -5.55 -7.09
N ASN A 51 5.46 -5.57 -7.47
CA ASN A 51 6.26 -4.37 -7.63
C ASN A 51 5.78 -3.59 -8.86
N LEU A 52 5.28 -2.37 -8.64
CA LEU A 52 4.76 -1.52 -9.72
C LEU A 52 5.86 -0.89 -10.59
N CYS A 53 7.13 -1.05 -10.22
CA CYS A 53 8.28 -0.53 -10.95
C CYS A 53 8.83 -1.51 -11.99
N GLU A 54 8.31 -2.74 -12.06
CA GLU A 54 8.71 -3.74 -13.05
C GLU A 54 7.72 -3.79 -14.21
N GLU A 55 8.13 -3.26 -15.37
CA GLU A 55 7.24 -3.06 -16.52
C GLU A 55 6.62 -4.35 -17.08
N ASP A 56 7.38 -5.44 -17.16
CA ASP A 56 6.97 -6.61 -17.95
C ASP A 56 5.91 -7.51 -17.28
N THR A 57 5.72 -7.42 -15.96
CA THR A 57 4.78 -8.29 -15.21
C THR A 57 3.86 -7.57 -14.24
N ALA A 58 4.08 -6.26 -13.97
CA ALA A 58 3.28 -5.53 -12.99
C ALA A 58 1.80 -5.48 -13.35
N ARG A 59 1.43 -5.27 -14.63
CA ARG A 59 0.02 -5.09 -15.02
C ARG A 59 -0.85 -6.31 -14.72
N GLU A 60 -0.44 -7.49 -15.19
CA GLU A 60 -1.23 -8.72 -15.02
C GLU A 60 -1.34 -9.12 -13.54
N ILE A 61 -0.23 -9.07 -12.81
CA ILE A 61 -0.20 -9.44 -11.39
C ILE A 61 -1.01 -8.41 -10.57
N PHE A 62 -0.95 -7.13 -10.93
CA PHE A 62 -1.72 -6.10 -10.25
C PHE A 62 -3.22 -6.23 -10.49
N ILE A 63 -3.62 -6.50 -11.73
CA ILE A 63 -5.01 -6.83 -12.06
C ILE A 63 -5.46 -8.07 -11.29
N LYS A 64 -4.63 -9.11 -11.19
CA LYS A 64 -4.93 -10.29 -10.37
C LYS A 64 -5.08 -9.96 -8.88
N ALA A 65 -4.24 -9.09 -8.33
CA ALA A 65 -4.34 -8.63 -6.94
C ALA A 65 -5.64 -7.82 -6.70
N MET A 66 -6.06 -7.04 -7.68
CA MET A 66 -7.35 -6.35 -7.68
C MET A 66 -8.53 -7.33 -7.66
N PHE A 67 -8.51 -8.37 -8.51
CA PHE A 67 -9.53 -9.42 -8.48
C PHE A 67 -9.59 -10.14 -7.12
N LEU A 68 -8.44 -10.42 -6.50
CA LEU A 68 -8.38 -11.04 -5.18
C LEU A 68 -8.87 -10.12 -4.05
N SER A 69 -8.94 -8.82 -4.34
CA SER A 69 -9.51 -7.77 -3.49
C SER A 69 -10.99 -7.53 -3.74
N SER A 70 -11.67 -8.33 -4.58
CA SER A 70 -13.10 -8.17 -4.91
C SER A 70 -13.98 -7.97 -3.67
N PRO A 71 -14.92 -6.99 -3.69
CA PRO A 71 -15.32 -6.17 -4.84
C PRO A 71 -14.36 -5.02 -5.17
N GLY A 72 -13.35 -4.79 -4.34
CA GLY A 72 -12.28 -3.83 -4.53
C GLY A 72 -11.58 -3.48 -3.21
N PRO A 73 -10.37 -2.89 -3.24
CA PRO A 73 -9.72 -2.42 -2.03
C PRO A 73 -10.40 -1.15 -1.47
N HIS A 74 -10.65 -1.15 -0.16
CA HIS A 74 -11.06 0.05 0.59
C HIS A 74 -9.93 1.08 0.75
N ALA A 75 -8.68 0.62 0.74
CA ALA A 75 -7.48 1.43 0.80
C ALA A 75 -6.34 0.73 0.05
N VAL A 76 -5.47 1.52 -0.57
CA VAL A 76 -4.25 1.10 -1.24
C VAL A 76 -3.06 1.71 -0.51
N LEU A 77 -2.14 0.89 -0.04
CA LEU A 77 -0.94 1.32 0.67
C LEU A 77 0.24 1.26 -0.33
N ILE A 78 0.82 2.42 -0.64
CA ILE A 78 1.98 2.55 -1.52
C ILE A 78 3.24 2.59 -0.64
N VAL A 79 3.97 1.50 -0.62
CA VAL A 79 5.15 1.31 0.22
C VAL A 79 6.40 1.82 -0.49
N LEU A 80 7.07 2.78 0.14
CA LEU A 80 8.34 3.36 -0.27
C LEU A 80 9.36 3.15 0.85
N ASN A 81 10.54 2.64 0.49
CA ASN A 81 11.67 2.64 1.40
C ASN A 81 12.54 3.86 1.08
N LEU A 82 12.72 4.78 2.04
CA LEU A 82 13.47 6.01 1.78
C LEU A 82 14.95 5.74 1.44
N GLU A 83 15.49 4.64 1.96
CA GLU A 83 16.89 4.25 1.78
C GLU A 83 17.13 3.53 0.44
N ASP A 84 16.06 3.10 -0.22
CA ASP A 84 16.12 2.37 -1.50
C ASP A 84 16.14 3.34 -2.68
N GLN A 85 17.20 3.27 -3.50
CA GLN A 85 17.34 4.17 -4.66
C GLN A 85 16.27 3.94 -5.72
N GLN A 86 15.76 2.70 -5.87
CA GLN A 86 14.68 2.42 -6.82
C GLN A 86 13.39 3.14 -6.41
N SER A 87 13.14 3.29 -5.10
CA SER A 87 12.02 4.04 -4.51
C SER A 87 12.06 5.54 -4.77
N GLN A 88 13.24 6.05 -5.09
CA GLN A 88 13.40 7.45 -5.48
C GLN A 88 13.30 7.67 -6.99
N GLN A 89 13.53 6.62 -7.80
CA GLN A 89 13.55 6.72 -9.26
C GLN A 89 12.23 6.33 -9.94
N CYS A 90 11.45 5.46 -9.31
CA CYS A 90 10.19 4.97 -9.87
C CYS A 90 8.99 5.75 -9.31
N ASP A 91 8.19 6.31 -10.22
CA ASP A 91 6.93 6.97 -9.88
C ASP A 91 5.78 5.94 -9.78
N ILE A 92 5.69 5.30 -8.61
CA ILE A 92 4.66 4.28 -8.33
C ILE A 92 3.25 4.86 -8.44
N VAL A 93 3.08 6.12 -8.08
CA VAL A 93 1.79 6.82 -8.15
C VAL A 93 1.34 6.92 -9.60
N LYS A 94 2.22 7.39 -10.48
CA LYS A 94 1.93 7.45 -11.92
C LYS A 94 1.61 6.08 -12.49
N ARG A 95 2.35 5.04 -12.11
CA ARG A 95 2.05 3.65 -12.52
C ARG A 95 0.68 3.17 -12.04
N ALA A 96 0.33 3.46 -10.78
CA ALA A 96 -0.99 3.13 -10.26
C ALA A 96 -2.10 3.84 -11.06
N GLN A 97 -1.91 5.12 -11.42
CA GLN A 97 -2.86 5.86 -12.25
C GLN A 97 -2.96 5.31 -13.68
N GLU A 98 -1.84 4.96 -14.31
CA GLU A 98 -1.81 4.36 -15.66
C GLU A 98 -2.57 3.02 -15.69
N LEU A 99 -2.54 2.27 -14.59
CA LEU A 99 -3.15 0.95 -14.48
C LEU A 99 -4.62 0.98 -14.06
N LEU A 100 -5.03 1.95 -13.22
CA LEU A 100 -6.33 1.98 -12.55
C LEU A 100 -7.11 3.28 -12.74
N GLY A 101 -6.57 4.22 -13.51
CA GLY A 101 -7.14 5.56 -13.59
C GLY A 101 -6.82 6.41 -12.36
N PRO A 102 -7.00 7.74 -12.48
CA PRO A 102 -6.65 8.69 -11.43
C PRO A 102 -7.47 8.53 -10.15
N GLU A 103 -8.66 7.94 -10.21
CA GLU A 103 -9.58 7.75 -9.08
C GLU A 103 -8.99 6.86 -7.99
N VAL A 104 -8.08 5.94 -8.35
CA VAL A 104 -7.42 5.06 -7.37
C VAL A 104 -6.69 5.87 -6.29
N LEU A 105 -6.17 7.05 -6.64
CA LEU A 105 -5.42 7.89 -5.71
C LEU A 105 -6.26 8.37 -4.53
N GLN A 106 -7.59 8.44 -4.67
CA GLN A 106 -8.52 8.79 -3.58
C GLN A 106 -8.53 7.72 -2.47
N CYS A 107 -8.04 6.53 -2.76
CA CYS A 107 -7.89 5.42 -1.81
C CYS A 107 -6.43 5.16 -1.41
N CYS A 108 -5.47 5.94 -1.91
CA CYS A 108 -4.04 5.73 -1.65
C CYS A 108 -3.55 6.44 -0.38
N ILE A 109 -2.68 5.75 0.35
CA ILE A 109 -1.85 6.27 1.45
C ILE A 109 -0.39 5.88 1.12
N VAL A 110 0.53 6.85 1.20
CA VAL A 110 1.97 6.59 1.02
C VAL A 110 2.57 6.12 2.35
N LEU A 111 3.06 4.87 2.39
CA LEU A 111 3.79 4.34 3.54
C LEU A 111 5.30 4.52 3.32
N LEU A 112 5.93 5.23 4.23
CA LEU A 112 7.36 5.48 4.22
C LEU A 112 8.03 4.61 5.27
N LEU A 113 8.85 3.66 4.85
CA LEU A 113 9.72 2.93 5.76
C LEU A 113 10.99 3.75 5.98
N GLN A 114 11.27 4.01 7.26
CA GLN A 114 12.37 4.86 7.68
C GLN A 114 13.13 4.18 8.81
N SER A 115 14.28 3.57 8.50
CA SER A 115 15.21 3.00 9.49
C SER A 115 16.12 4.07 10.13
N HIS A 116 16.47 5.13 9.39
CA HIS A 116 17.34 6.23 9.87
C HIS A 116 16.71 7.63 9.78
N GLN A 117 17.42 8.71 10.13
CA GLN A 117 16.94 10.11 10.04
C GLN A 117 16.84 10.64 8.59
N GLU A 118 16.53 9.79 7.61
CA GLU A 118 16.37 10.23 6.24
C GLU A 118 15.17 11.17 6.07
N ARG A 119 15.34 12.15 5.18
CA ARG A 119 14.35 13.19 4.90
C ARG A 119 13.56 12.83 3.66
N LEU A 120 12.31 13.28 3.64
CA LEU A 120 11.48 13.26 2.43
C LEU A 120 12.22 13.92 1.26
N THR A 121 12.38 13.18 0.18
CA THR A 121 12.89 13.67 -1.11
C THR A 121 11.80 14.43 -1.87
N GLY A 122 12.16 15.17 -2.92
CA GLY A 122 11.19 15.81 -3.82
C GLY A 122 10.19 14.79 -4.39
N ALA A 123 10.69 13.65 -4.88
CA ALA A 123 9.86 12.57 -5.42
C ALA A 123 8.86 12.02 -4.38
N SER A 124 9.29 11.77 -3.14
CA SER A 124 8.36 11.32 -2.08
C SER A 124 7.28 12.35 -1.78
N ARG A 125 7.60 13.66 -1.79
CA ARG A 125 6.62 14.73 -1.58
C ARG A 125 5.62 14.82 -2.72
N GLU A 126 6.07 14.65 -3.96
CA GLU A 126 5.19 14.64 -5.14
C GLU A 126 4.18 13.48 -5.07
N MET A 127 4.65 12.27 -4.72
CA MET A 127 3.77 11.13 -4.51
C MET A 127 2.75 11.37 -3.39
N ILE A 128 3.18 11.91 -2.26
CA ILE A 128 2.30 12.26 -1.13
C ILE A 128 1.25 13.29 -1.56
N ASN A 129 1.64 14.32 -2.30
CA ASN A 129 0.74 15.36 -2.78
C ASN A 129 -0.29 14.81 -3.77
N ALA A 130 0.13 13.92 -4.68
CA ALA A 130 -0.78 13.24 -5.60
C ALA A 130 -1.79 12.33 -4.86
N CYS A 131 -1.38 11.75 -3.73
CA CYS A 131 -2.27 11.06 -2.78
C CYS A 131 -2.94 12.03 -1.79
N GLY A 132 -3.17 13.29 -2.14
CA GLY A 132 -3.92 14.26 -1.33
C GLY A 132 -3.32 14.54 0.05
N GLY A 133 -1.99 14.44 0.18
CA GLY A 133 -1.27 14.66 1.43
C GLY A 133 -1.30 13.48 2.40
N ARG A 134 -1.78 12.31 2.00
CA ARG A 134 -1.95 11.12 2.85
C ARG A 134 -0.67 10.29 2.91
N PHE A 135 -0.05 10.21 4.07
CA PHE A 135 1.13 9.39 4.29
C PHE A 135 1.28 8.97 5.75
N HIS A 136 1.96 7.84 5.95
CA HIS A 136 2.32 7.32 7.26
C HIS A 136 3.79 6.90 7.27
N ILE A 137 4.51 7.17 8.36
CA ILE A 137 5.92 6.78 8.52
C ILE A 137 5.99 5.60 9.46
N ILE A 138 6.63 4.52 9.02
CA ILE A 138 6.95 3.35 9.83
C ILE A 138 8.43 3.46 10.25
N ARG A 139 8.68 3.45 11.56
CA ARG A 139 10.01 3.52 12.16
C ARG A 139 10.31 2.27 12.97
N ASP A 140 11.46 1.66 12.76
CA ASP A 140 11.90 0.51 13.56
C ASP A 140 12.12 0.85 15.04
N SER A 141 12.42 2.12 15.34
CA SER A 141 12.62 2.60 16.71
C SER A 141 11.33 2.77 17.51
N GLU A 142 10.16 2.72 16.88
CA GLU A 142 8.88 2.93 17.54
C GLU A 142 8.16 1.60 17.87
N PRO A 143 7.41 1.51 18.98
CA PRO A 143 6.66 0.31 19.31
C PRO A 143 5.64 -0.06 18.22
N LYS A 144 5.69 -1.30 17.74
CA LYS A 144 4.77 -1.79 16.70
C LYS A 144 3.29 -1.56 17.01
N PRO A 145 2.76 -1.81 18.22
CA PRO A 145 1.34 -1.61 18.50
C PRO A 145 0.85 -0.19 18.26
N ALA A 146 1.64 0.82 18.62
CA ALA A 146 1.29 2.22 18.43
C ALA A 146 1.28 2.60 16.93
N GLN A 147 2.26 2.12 16.18
CA GLN A 147 2.33 2.32 14.73
C GLN A 147 1.17 1.62 14.01
N THR A 148 0.87 0.37 14.37
CA THR A 148 -0.26 -0.38 13.83
C THR A 148 -1.58 0.35 14.09
N ALA A 149 -1.81 0.82 15.32
CA ALA A 149 -3.02 1.56 15.67
C ALA A 149 -3.14 2.88 14.88
N ALA A 150 -2.04 3.63 14.73
CA ALA A 150 -2.03 4.88 13.98
C ALA A 150 -2.30 4.66 12.47
N LEU A 151 -1.69 3.63 11.88
CA LEU A 151 -1.94 3.27 10.48
C LEU A 151 -3.39 2.81 10.26
N ILE A 152 -3.95 2.02 11.17
CA ILE A 152 -5.36 1.61 11.11
C ILE A 152 -6.28 2.84 11.17
N ALA A 153 -5.99 3.81 12.04
CA ALA A 153 -6.77 5.04 12.14
C ALA A 153 -6.73 5.89 10.85
N GLU A 154 -5.59 5.94 10.16
CA GLU A 154 -5.50 6.58 8.84
C GLU A 154 -6.33 5.85 7.77
N ILE A 155 -6.30 4.52 7.79
CA ILE A 155 -7.13 3.68 6.92
C ILE A 155 -8.62 3.93 7.20
N ASP A 156 -9.03 4.03 8.47
CA ASP A 156 -10.42 4.35 8.81
C ASP A 156 -10.85 5.72 8.34
N LYS A 157 -9.96 6.70 8.48
CA LYS A 157 -10.23 8.05 8.02
C LYS A 157 -10.49 8.08 6.52
N ILE A 158 -9.67 7.42 5.70
CA ILE A 158 -9.86 7.43 4.25
C ILE A 158 -11.11 6.64 3.82
N VAL A 159 -11.41 5.52 4.48
CA VAL A 159 -12.61 4.73 4.20
C VAL A 159 -13.87 5.52 4.54
N SER A 160 -13.89 6.21 5.68
CA SER A 160 -14.98 7.07 6.09
C SER A 160 -15.16 8.26 5.13
N LEU A 161 -14.07 8.91 4.71
CA LEU A 161 -14.11 10.00 3.72
C LEU A 161 -14.68 9.54 2.37
N ASN A 162 -14.43 8.28 2.00
CA ASN A 162 -14.97 7.68 0.77
C ASN A 162 -16.42 7.16 0.94
N GLY A 163 -16.99 7.25 2.15
CA GLY A 163 -18.34 6.79 2.46
C GLY A 163 -18.47 5.27 2.45
N ASP A 164 -17.48 4.58 3.01
CA ASP A 164 -17.37 3.11 3.06
C ASP A 164 -17.32 2.44 1.67
N ARG A 165 -17.08 3.22 0.62
CA ARG A 165 -16.90 2.73 -0.74
C ARG A 165 -15.50 2.16 -0.93
N PHE A 166 -15.43 1.06 -1.67
CA PHE A 166 -14.18 0.50 -2.17
C PHE A 166 -13.88 1.02 -3.58
N TYR A 167 -12.61 1.05 -3.93
CA TYR A 167 -12.21 1.35 -5.31
C TYR A 167 -12.58 0.17 -6.22
N SER A 168 -13.33 0.43 -7.29
CA SER A 168 -13.72 -0.56 -8.30
C SER A 168 -13.16 -0.14 -9.64
N VAL A 169 -12.49 -1.06 -10.35
CA VAL A 169 -12.14 -0.85 -11.75
C VAL A 169 -13.44 -0.96 -12.54
N LEU A 170 -14.08 0.17 -12.84
CA LEU A 170 -15.21 0.19 -13.76
C LEU A 170 -14.71 -0.39 -15.10
N LYS A 171 -15.15 -1.61 -15.44
CA LYS A 171 -15.15 -2.04 -16.83
C LYS A 171 -16.26 -1.27 -17.54
N GLU A 172 -15.96 -0.05 -17.96
CA GLU A 172 -16.71 0.55 -19.07
C GLU A 172 -15.83 0.54 -20.30
N THR A 173 -16.00 -0.52 -21.08
CA THR A 173 -15.90 -0.43 -22.53
C THR A 173 -17.04 -1.28 -23.04
N GLN A 174 -18.13 -0.59 -23.42
CA GLN A 174 -19.09 -1.12 -24.39
C GLN A 174 -18.37 -1.31 -25.73
#